data_AF-A0A1E1W8B1-F1
#
_entry.id   AF-A0A1E1W8B1-F1
#
_cell.length_a   1.000
_cell.length_b   1.000
_cell.length_c   1.000
_cell.angle_alpha   90.00
_cell.angle_beta   90.00
_cell.angle_gamma   90.00
#
_symmetry.space_group_name_H-M   'P 1'
#
loop_
_entity.id
_entity.type
_entity.pdbx_description
1 polymer ?
#
loop_
_entity_poly.entity_id
_entity_poly.type
_entity_poly.pdbx_seq_one_letter_code
_entity_poly.pdbx_strand_id
1 'polypeptide(L)'
;MVGMRNALDKMRELIFRNAVTALKQPALFEGQDFAVQLVELLKHVDPQSHTFFMDIVKAFVLEGEEGVQEQLKEVMLPVLKRIHTDVNKSNIINLPIYVLPSIQLFANNPNLAPILMESCEPKIETNGRLYQDSVIGALLSLSVLPRTAISLHEFFDNPMDQAATSMMESSVWNASSHLTNNMHKIFLSLLKGGPQMRNRLLTWIGKCLKTNVARGKLWNVQAGEISPATLTCVSDGFMLNLGAVLLQLCQPFCTTADDPKSLKIDPTYGAVTPEECAAKSVHLDCLHNETCLLPLREGEDGQSVKRPTAETYNFVTECFFMTQKCIDLGVRVCAEKLWRSGQELGRAQRALSDVAAAAHHLVEPMRQRAHHLMTKFVSLRCALLEKDMLTNLHRLQATACTWLVQVAIRPDPESPQASYAPTTVV
;
A
#
# COMPACT_ATOMS: atom_id res chain seq x y z
N MET A 1 -47.16 -4.90 26.02
CA MET A 1 -45.88 -5.09 25.30
C MET A 1 -45.95 -4.69 23.82
N VAL A 2 -47.01 -5.02 23.06
CA VAL A 2 -47.15 -4.67 21.63
C VAL A 2 -47.12 -3.15 21.36
N GLY A 3 -47.83 -2.35 22.18
CA GLY A 3 -47.85 -0.88 22.00
C GLY A 3 -46.50 -0.19 22.24
N MET A 4 -45.67 -0.70 23.15
CA MET A 4 -44.34 -0.16 23.43
C MET A 4 -43.35 -0.49 22.30
N ARG A 5 -43.46 -1.68 21.71
CA ARG A 5 -42.67 -2.07 20.54
C ARG A 5 -42.97 -1.16 19.34
N ASN A 6 -44.27 -0.95 19.05
CA ASN A 6 -44.69 -0.04 17.97
C ASN A 6 -44.23 1.40 18.19
N ALA A 7 -44.18 1.88 19.45
CA ALA A 7 -43.68 3.20 19.76
C ALA A 7 -42.15 3.31 19.54
N LEU A 8 -41.38 2.30 19.94
CA LEU A 8 -39.93 2.22 19.70
C LEU A 8 -39.60 2.18 18.21
N ASP A 9 -40.35 1.41 17.43
CA ASP A 9 -40.16 1.32 15.98
C ASP A 9 -40.43 2.68 15.30
N LYS A 10 -41.48 3.40 15.71
CA LYS A 10 -41.75 4.77 15.23
C LYS A 10 -40.65 5.77 15.63
N MET A 11 -40.14 5.69 16.86
CA MET A 11 -39.05 6.57 17.28
C MET A 11 -37.79 6.32 16.46
N ARG A 12 -37.45 5.05 16.21
CA ARG A 12 -36.33 4.66 15.35
C ARG A 12 -36.52 5.23 13.93
N GLU A 13 -37.69 5.04 13.33
CA GLU A 13 -38.01 5.54 12.00
C GLU A 13 -37.84 7.08 11.91
N LEU A 14 -38.36 7.82 12.89
CA LEU A 14 -38.23 9.28 12.94
C LEU A 14 -36.77 9.73 13.07
N ILE A 15 -35.96 9.04 13.88
CA ILE A 15 -34.54 9.34 14.03
C ILE A 15 -33.81 9.14 12.69
N PHE A 16 -34.03 8.02 12.01
CA PHE A 16 -33.38 7.75 10.72
C PHE A 16 -33.82 8.73 9.64
N ARG A 17 -35.13 9.01 9.55
CA ARG A 17 -35.66 9.98 8.58
C ARG A 17 -35.06 11.37 8.79
N ASN A 18 -34.98 11.83 10.03
CA ASN A 18 -34.36 13.12 10.35
C ASN A 18 -32.86 13.12 10.03
N ALA A 19 -32.13 12.04 10.36
CA ALA A 19 -30.72 11.91 10.04
C ALA A 19 -30.46 11.94 8.52
N VAL A 20 -31.24 11.18 7.75
CA VAL A 20 -31.14 11.17 6.27
C VAL A 20 -31.50 12.53 5.68
N THR A 21 -32.57 13.16 6.17
CA THR A 21 -32.98 14.51 5.73
C THR A 21 -31.87 15.52 6.00
N ALA A 22 -31.22 15.44 7.16
CA ALA A 22 -30.10 16.30 7.52
C ALA A 22 -28.89 16.13 6.59
N LEU A 23 -28.60 14.90 6.16
CA LEU A 23 -27.53 14.63 5.20
C LEU A 23 -27.88 15.06 3.77
N LYS A 24 -29.14 14.92 3.35
CA LYS A 24 -29.59 15.31 2.00
C LYS A 24 -29.82 16.81 1.84
N GLN A 25 -30.32 17.46 2.89
CA GLN A 25 -30.71 18.86 2.90
C GLN A 25 -30.07 19.58 4.11
N PRO A 26 -28.72 19.67 4.13
CA PRO A 26 -28.01 20.24 5.27
C PRO A 26 -28.38 21.70 5.56
N ALA A 27 -28.85 22.45 4.56
CA ALA A 27 -29.30 23.83 4.70
C ALA A 27 -30.50 23.99 5.66
N LEU A 28 -31.29 22.93 5.91
CA LEU A 28 -32.40 22.97 6.87
C LEU A 28 -31.94 22.96 8.34
N PHE A 29 -30.65 22.69 8.59
CA PHE A 29 -30.08 22.49 9.91
C PHE A 29 -28.92 23.47 10.13
N GLU A 30 -29.26 24.74 10.33
CA GLU A 30 -28.29 25.81 10.50
C GLU A 30 -27.31 25.55 11.66
N GLY A 31 -26.02 25.86 11.43
CA GLY A 31 -24.96 25.74 12.43
C GLY A 31 -24.41 24.33 12.66
N GLN A 32 -24.85 23.32 11.90
CA GLN A 32 -24.38 21.94 12.04
C GLN A 32 -23.34 21.56 10.96
N ASP A 33 -22.29 20.84 11.38
CA ASP A 33 -21.35 20.18 10.47
C ASP A 33 -21.53 18.66 10.59
N PHE A 34 -22.27 18.10 9.63
CA PHE A 34 -22.58 16.68 9.61
C PHE A 34 -21.36 15.80 9.41
N ALA A 35 -20.31 16.29 8.73
CA ALA A 35 -19.09 15.52 8.58
C ALA A 35 -18.37 15.37 9.93
N VAL A 36 -18.39 16.38 10.80
CA VAL A 36 -17.90 16.26 12.18
C VAL A 36 -18.71 15.24 12.96
N GLN A 37 -20.04 15.36 12.94
CA GLN A 37 -20.93 14.49 13.69
C GLN A 37 -20.80 13.01 13.26
N LEU A 38 -20.69 12.75 11.96
CA LEU A 38 -20.45 11.40 11.43
C LEU A 38 -19.08 10.86 11.86
N VAL A 39 -18.04 11.69 11.90
CA VAL A 39 -16.73 11.28 12.43
C VAL A 39 -16.78 11.02 13.93
N GLU A 40 -17.52 11.84 14.68
CA GLU A 40 -17.73 11.65 16.13
C GLU A 40 -18.46 10.35 16.44
N LEU A 41 -19.47 10.00 15.63
CA LEU A 41 -20.12 8.69 15.68
C LEU A 41 -19.11 7.55 15.46
N LEU A 42 -18.27 7.66 14.42
CA LEU A 42 -17.25 6.65 14.12
C LEU A 42 -16.19 6.52 15.24
N LYS A 43 -15.90 7.61 15.97
CA LYS A 43 -14.93 7.64 17.08
C LYS A 43 -15.33 6.78 18.28
N HIS A 44 -16.59 6.38 18.43
CA HIS A 44 -17.01 5.49 19.51
C HIS A 44 -16.50 4.05 19.35
N VAL A 45 -16.24 3.60 18.10
CA VAL A 45 -15.67 2.26 17.77
C VAL A 45 -16.47 1.08 18.32
N ASP A 46 -17.71 1.29 18.77
CA ASP A 46 -18.57 0.23 19.27
C ASP A 46 -19.47 -0.34 18.15
N PRO A 47 -19.93 -1.60 18.27
CA PRO A 47 -20.77 -2.21 17.25
C PRO A 47 -22.06 -1.45 16.96
N GLN A 48 -22.65 -0.77 17.95
CA GLN A 48 -23.92 -0.05 17.79
C GLN A 48 -23.71 1.22 16.97
N SER A 49 -22.65 1.98 17.24
CA SER A 49 -22.30 3.17 16.45
C SER A 49 -21.98 2.82 14.99
N HIS A 50 -21.23 1.76 14.74
CA HIS A 50 -21.00 1.26 13.38
C HIS A 50 -22.30 0.79 12.71
N THR A 51 -23.16 0.05 13.43
CA THR A 51 -24.46 -0.39 12.89
C THR A 51 -25.34 0.80 12.54
N PHE A 52 -25.39 1.82 13.40
CA PHE A 52 -26.16 3.03 13.18
C PHE A 52 -25.65 3.82 11.98
N PHE A 53 -24.34 4.00 11.84
CA PHE A 53 -23.73 4.63 10.65
C PHE A 53 -24.13 3.88 9.37
N MET A 54 -24.06 2.54 9.38
CA MET A 54 -24.42 1.73 8.22
C MET A 54 -25.91 1.78 7.90
N ASP A 55 -26.77 1.80 8.93
CA ASP A 55 -28.21 1.95 8.76
C ASP A 55 -28.55 3.34 8.19
N ILE A 56 -27.84 4.41 8.58
CA ILE A 56 -27.98 5.74 7.98
C ILE A 56 -27.64 5.69 6.50
N VAL A 57 -26.50 5.10 6.13
CA VAL A 57 -26.07 4.99 4.71
C VAL A 57 -27.09 4.18 3.91
N LYS A 58 -27.61 3.09 4.48
CA LYS A 58 -28.63 2.26 3.84
C LYS A 58 -29.93 3.03 3.64
N ALA A 59 -30.41 3.75 4.66
CA ALA A 59 -31.61 4.57 4.57
C ALA A 59 -31.43 5.72 3.56
N PHE A 60 -30.26 6.35 3.55
CA PHE A 60 -29.91 7.41 2.60
C PHE A 60 -30.07 6.95 1.15
N VAL A 61 -29.53 5.76 0.84
CA VAL A 61 -29.59 5.16 -0.50
C VAL A 61 -31.01 4.68 -0.85
N LEU A 62 -31.74 4.09 0.10
CA LEU A 62 -33.11 3.59 -0.13
C LEU A 62 -34.12 4.71 -0.39
N GLU A 63 -33.99 5.85 0.30
CA GLU A 63 -34.84 7.03 0.11
C GLU A 63 -34.35 7.93 -1.04
N GLY A 64 -33.33 7.48 -1.79
CA GLY A 64 -32.69 8.26 -2.84
C GLY A 64 -33.46 8.25 -4.16
N GLU A 65 -33.48 9.39 -4.84
CA GLU A 65 -33.92 9.49 -6.24
C GLU A 65 -32.71 9.37 -7.19
N GLU A 66 -32.90 9.73 -8.47
CA GLU A 66 -31.81 9.82 -9.43
C GLU A 66 -30.68 10.71 -8.88
N GLY A 67 -29.43 10.24 -8.96
CA GLY A 67 -28.25 10.96 -8.44
C GLY A 67 -27.91 10.72 -6.97
N VAL A 68 -28.61 9.82 -6.25
CA VAL A 68 -28.33 9.51 -4.83
C VAL A 68 -26.87 9.13 -4.55
N GLN A 69 -26.20 8.44 -5.47
CA GLN A 69 -24.79 8.06 -5.29
C GLN A 69 -23.85 9.27 -5.28
N GLU A 70 -24.13 10.30 -6.10
CA GLU A 70 -23.33 11.53 -6.10
C GLU A 70 -23.61 12.35 -4.83
N GLN A 71 -24.87 12.43 -4.39
CA GLN A 71 -25.20 13.07 -3.11
C GLN A 71 -24.52 12.35 -1.92
N LEU A 72 -24.55 11.02 -1.90
CA LEU A 72 -23.87 10.23 -0.86
C LEU A 72 -22.37 10.52 -0.87
N LYS A 73 -21.77 10.63 -2.05
CA LYS A 73 -20.36 10.99 -2.23
C LYS A 73 -20.06 12.39 -1.70
N GLU A 74 -20.88 13.39 -2.03
CA GLU A 74 -20.72 14.76 -1.50
C GLU A 74 -20.74 14.80 0.03
N VAL A 75 -21.56 13.96 0.67
CA VAL A 75 -21.64 13.84 2.13
C VAL A 75 -20.42 13.09 2.70
N MET A 76 -19.96 12.03 2.05
CA MET A 76 -18.94 11.12 2.57
C MET A 76 -17.50 11.56 2.29
N LEU A 77 -17.25 12.34 1.23
CA LEU A 77 -15.92 12.89 0.93
C LEU A 77 -15.37 13.78 2.06
N PRO A 78 -16.14 14.72 2.66
CA PRO A 78 -15.73 15.47 3.84
C PRO A 78 -15.38 14.59 5.05
N VAL A 79 -16.12 13.48 5.26
CA VAL A 79 -15.83 12.51 6.33
C VAL A 79 -14.45 11.86 6.09
N LEU A 80 -14.20 11.36 4.88
CA LEU A 80 -12.91 10.78 4.50
C LEU A 80 -11.77 11.80 4.61
N LYS A 81 -12.01 13.07 4.24
CA LYS A 81 -11.02 14.15 4.36
C LYS A 81 -10.65 14.45 5.82
N ARG A 82 -11.61 14.38 6.74
CA ARG A 82 -11.36 14.53 8.18
C ARG A 82 -10.54 13.36 8.73
N ILE A 83 -10.89 12.13 8.36
CA ILE A 83 -10.10 10.94 8.72
C ILE A 83 -8.67 11.04 8.16
N HIS A 84 -8.52 11.43 6.90
CA HIS A 84 -7.22 11.66 6.27
C HIS A 84 -6.39 12.73 7.02
N THR A 85 -7.03 13.80 7.49
CA THR A 85 -6.38 14.84 8.29
C THR A 85 -5.83 14.27 9.60
N ASP A 86 -6.60 13.42 10.28
CA ASP A 86 -6.19 12.79 11.53
C ASP A 86 -5.05 11.77 11.29
N VAL A 87 -5.07 11.03 10.17
CA VAL A 87 -3.95 10.16 9.74
C VAL A 87 -2.66 10.97 9.52
N ASN A 88 -2.74 12.13 8.84
CA ASN A 88 -1.56 12.95 8.53
C ASN A 88 -0.95 13.62 9.76
N LYS A 89 -1.73 13.84 10.82
CA LYS A 89 -1.25 14.32 12.12
C LYS A 89 -0.67 13.21 13.00
N SER A 90 -0.82 11.95 12.57
CA SER A 90 -0.40 10.78 13.32
C SER A 90 0.90 10.19 12.76
N ASN A 91 1.61 9.47 13.62
CA ASN A 91 2.64 8.51 13.29
C ASN A 91 2.11 7.09 13.51
N ILE A 92 2.94 6.08 13.22
CA ILE A 92 2.49 4.68 13.25
C ILE A 92 2.04 4.20 14.64
N ILE A 93 2.57 4.80 15.72
CA ILE A 93 2.30 4.41 17.10
C ILE A 93 1.03 5.08 17.64
N ASN A 94 0.76 6.34 17.27
CA ASN A 94 -0.32 7.15 17.84
C ASN A 94 -1.55 7.31 16.93
N LEU A 95 -1.71 6.41 15.94
CA LEU A 95 -2.88 6.40 15.07
C LEU A 95 -4.19 6.26 15.88
N PRO A 96 -5.17 7.17 15.72
CA PRO A 96 -6.43 7.05 16.45
C PRO A 96 -7.16 5.75 16.14
N ILE A 97 -7.62 5.07 17.21
CA ILE A 97 -8.16 3.71 17.17
C ILE A 97 -9.37 3.52 16.22
N TYR A 98 -10.09 4.60 15.92
CA TYR A 98 -11.28 4.56 15.08
C TYR A 98 -10.97 4.55 13.58
N VAL A 99 -9.76 4.94 13.18
CA VAL A 99 -9.41 5.15 11.76
C VAL A 99 -9.49 3.86 10.96
N LEU A 100 -8.77 2.81 11.39
CA LEU A 100 -8.73 1.54 10.66
C LEU A 100 -10.11 0.86 10.58
N PRO A 101 -10.90 0.75 11.67
CA PRO A 101 -12.28 0.26 11.60
C PRO A 101 -13.17 1.09 10.67
N SER A 102 -13.02 2.41 10.67
CA SER A 102 -13.81 3.29 9.79
C SER A 102 -13.50 3.04 8.32
N ILE A 103 -12.22 2.93 7.94
CA ILE A 103 -11.86 2.65 6.54
C ILE A 103 -12.28 1.24 6.14
N GLN A 104 -12.18 0.27 7.05
CA GLN A 104 -12.73 -1.07 6.82
C GLN A 104 -14.25 -1.06 6.60
N LEU A 105 -14.99 -0.21 7.32
CA LEU A 105 -16.43 -0.03 7.16
C LEU A 105 -16.78 0.47 5.75
N PHE A 106 -16.05 1.48 5.27
CA PHE A 106 -16.18 2.01 3.91
C PHE A 106 -15.87 0.94 2.86
N ALA A 107 -14.74 0.23 3.02
CA ALA A 107 -14.32 -0.82 2.09
C ALA A 107 -15.28 -2.01 2.01
N ASN A 108 -16.00 -2.32 3.10
CA ASN A 108 -16.97 -3.42 3.15
C ASN A 108 -18.34 -3.07 2.56
N ASN A 109 -18.67 -1.79 2.38
CA ASN A 109 -19.99 -1.39 1.91
C ASN A 109 -19.99 -1.13 0.39
N PRO A 110 -20.91 -1.75 -0.39
CA PRO A 110 -20.96 -1.56 -1.84
C PRO A 110 -21.18 -0.12 -2.32
N ASN A 111 -21.83 0.73 -1.53
CA ASN A 111 -22.05 2.14 -1.88
C ASN A 111 -20.88 3.04 -1.44
N LEU A 112 -20.18 2.69 -0.36
CA LEU A 112 -19.06 3.49 0.17
C LEU A 112 -17.71 3.13 -0.43
N ALA A 113 -17.50 1.87 -0.81
CA ALA A 113 -16.25 1.41 -1.40
C ALA A 113 -15.87 2.16 -2.70
N PRO A 114 -16.81 2.46 -3.62
CA PRO A 114 -16.53 3.32 -4.78
C PRO A 114 -16.09 4.73 -4.39
N ILE A 115 -16.73 5.33 -3.38
CA ILE A 115 -16.39 6.67 -2.88
C ILE A 115 -14.99 6.67 -2.25
N LEU A 116 -14.67 5.65 -1.45
CA LEU A 116 -13.35 5.46 -0.86
C LEU A 116 -12.28 5.36 -1.95
N MET A 117 -12.48 4.50 -2.96
CA MET A 117 -11.52 4.31 -4.04
C MET A 117 -11.35 5.56 -4.90
N GLU A 118 -12.44 6.26 -5.23
CA GLU A 118 -12.38 7.53 -5.96
C GLU A 118 -11.58 8.59 -5.20
N SER A 119 -11.77 8.68 -3.88
CA SER A 119 -10.99 9.59 -3.04
C SER A 119 -9.49 9.26 -2.99
N CYS A 120 -9.10 8.05 -3.39
CA CYS A 120 -7.72 7.58 -3.41
C CYS A 120 -7.02 7.72 -4.77
N GLU A 121 -7.75 8.08 -5.82
CA GLU A 121 -7.20 8.30 -7.15
C GLU A 121 -6.48 9.66 -7.19
N PRO A 122 -5.20 9.71 -7.62
CA PRO A 122 -4.45 10.96 -7.64
C PRO A 122 -5.01 11.89 -8.72
N LYS A 123 -5.11 13.18 -8.40
CA LYS A 123 -5.55 14.21 -9.37
C LYS A 123 -4.64 14.35 -10.58
N ILE A 124 -3.34 14.08 -10.41
CA ILE A 124 -2.34 14.10 -11.48
C ILE A 124 -1.73 12.70 -11.54
N GLU A 125 -2.19 11.90 -12.50
CA GLU A 125 -1.80 10.48 -12.59
C GLU A 125 -0.30 10.27 -12.85
N THR A 126 0.41 11.26 -13.43
CA THR A 126 1.84 11.16 -13.72
C THR A 126 2.74 11.40 -12.51
N ASN A 127 2.19 11.92 -11.40
CA ASN A 127 2.96 12.20 -10.19
C ASN A 127 2.77 11.10 -9.15
N GLY A 128 3.75 10.19 -9.06
CA GLY A 128 3.71 9.04 -8.15
C GLY A 128 3.53 9.41 -6.68
N ARG A 129 4.01 10.59 -6.24
CA ARG A 129 3.85 11.05 -4.85
C ARG A 129 2.40 11.24 -4.44
N LEU A 130 1.53 11.65 -5.36
CA LEU A 130 0.13 11.95 -5.06
C LEU A 130 -0.68 10.71 -4.64
N TYR A 131 -0.18 9.50 -4.87
CA TYR A 131 -0.77 8.28 -4.33
C TYR A 131 -0.77 8.26 -2.79
N GLN A 132 0.12 9.02 -2.14
CA GLN A 132 0.09 9.18 -0.67
C GLN A 132 -0.98 10.17 -0.20
N ASP A 133 -1.48 11.04 -1.07
CA ASP A 133 -2.37 12.15 -0.72
C ASP A 133 -3.85 11.71 -0.67
N SER A 134 -4.08 10.57 -0.05
CA SER A 134 -5.39 9.96 0.18
C SER A 134 -5.42 9.27 1.53
N VAL A 135 -6.60 8.84 2.00
CA VAL A 135 -6.66 8.16 3.30
C VAL A 135 -5.96 6.79 3.28
N ILE A 136 -6.13 6.00 2.21
CA ILE A 136 -5.41 4.73 2.03
C ILE A 136 -3.91 5.01 1.85
N GLY A 137 -3.56 6.01 1.04
CA GLY A 137 -2.18 6.38 0.78
C GLY A 137 -1.44 6.86 2.03
N ALA A 138 -2.07 7.73 2.82
CA ALA A 138 -1.50 8.26 4.05
C ALA A 138 -1.36 7.19 5.13
N LEU A 139 -2.29 6.21 5.17
CA LEU A 139 -2.16 5.02 6.01
C LEU A 139 -0.96 4.16 5.57
N LEU A 140 -0.80 3.91 4.27
CA LEU A 140 0.38 3.22 3.76
C LEU A 140 1.67 3.99 4.07
N SER A 141 1.65 5.32 4.11
CA SER A 141 2.82 6.14 4.47
C SER A 141 3.17 6.15 5.97
N LEU A 142 2.36 5.56 6.86
CA LEU A 142 2.69 5.45 8.28
C LEU A 142 3.83 4.45 8.49
N SER A 143 5.01 4.94 8.85
CA SER A 143 6.20 4.11 9.02
C SER A 143 7.14 4.72 10.06
N VAL A 144 8.13 3.92 10.48
CA VAL A 144 9.32 4.40 11.18
C VAL A 144 10.22 5.26 10.28
N LEU A 145 10.03 5.16 8.96
CA LEU A 145 10.71 5.98 7.98
C LEU A 145 9.98 7.30 7.72
N PRO A 146 10.70 8.37 7.36
CA PRO A 146 10.09 9.67 7.11
C PRO A 146 9.11 9.64 5.93
N ARG A 147 8.00 10.37 6.07
CA ARG A 147 6.96 10.49 5.01
C ARG A 147 7.42 11.27 3.78
N THR A 148 8.44 12.11 3.94
CA THR A 148 9.01 12.92 2.86
C THR A 148 10.53 12.96 2.99
N ALA A 149 11.23 13.24 1.88
CA ALA A 149 12.68 13.29 1.83
C ALA A 149 13.33 14.33 2.76
N ILE A 150 12.57 15.36 3.15
CA ILE A 150 13.02 16.46 4.01
C ILE A 150 12.63 16.27 5.49
N SER A 151 11.83 15.24 5.78
CA SER A 151 11.37 14.96 7.14
C SER A 151 12.46 14.25 7.96
N LEU A 152 12.51 14.55 9.26
CA LEU A 152 13.47 13.91 10.17
C LEU A 152 13.02 12.49 10.55
N HIS A 153 13.96 11.71 11.07
CA HIS A 153 13.68 10.44 11.73
C HIS A 153 13.30 10.69 13.18
N GLU A 154 12.08 10.30 13.58
CA GLU A 154 11.44 10.75 14.84
C GLU A 154 11.38 9.69 15.95
N PHE A 155 11.80 8.45 15.69
CA PHE A 155 11.58 7.33 16.62
C PHE A 155 12.78 6.98 17.48
N PHE A 156 14.00 7.20 17.00
CA PHE A 156 15.23 6.78 17.68
C PHE A 156 16.04 7.99 18.16
N ASP A 157 15.57 8.61 19.23
CA ASP A 157 16.19 9.80 19.85
C ASP A 157 17.56 9.49 20.45
N ASN A 158 17.74 8.30 21.04
CA ASN A 158 19.01 7.83 21.61
C ASN A 158 19.45 6.53 20.95
N PRO A 159 19.87 6.55 19.67
CA PRO A 159 20.13 5.36 18.88
C PRO A 159 21.41 4.62 19.31
N MET A 160 22.18 5.18 20.25
CA MET A 160 23.36 4.56 20.87
C MET A 160 22.99 3.73 22.12
N ASP A 161 21.81 3.94 22.70
CA ASP A 161 21.28 3.13 23.78
C ASP A 161 20.57 1.90 23.18
N GLN A 162 21.20 0.74 23.34
CA GLN A 162 20.70 -0.51 22.78
C GLN A 162 19.37 -0.94 23.43
N ALA A 163 19.17 -0.68 24.72
CA ALA A 163 17.94 -1.05 25.41
C ALA A 163 16.78 -0.16 24.94
N ALA A 164 16.99 1.16 24.88
CA ALA A 164 16.00 2.10 24.35
C ALA A 164 15.64 1.79 22.91
N THR A 165 16.65 1.51 22.08
CA THR A 165 16.46 1.13 20.67
C THR A 165 15.59 -0.13 20.54
N SER A 166 15.90 -1.18 21.30
CA SER A 166 15.18 -2.45 21.19
C SER A 166 13.72 -2.37 21.67
N MET A 167 13.44 -1.56 22.71
CA MET A 167 12.07 -1.25 23.15
C MET A 167 11.27 -0.50 22.07
N MET A 168 11.90 0.50 21.44
CA MET A 168 11.27 1.25 20.35
C MET A 168 11.02 0.36 19.12
N GLU A 169 11.97 -0.48 18.74
CA GLU A 169 11.81 -1.44 17.64
C GLU A 169 10.61 -2.37 17.87
N SER A 170 10.49 -2.92 19.07
CA SER A 170 9.36 -3.80 19.42
C SER A 170 8.01 -3.06 19.31
N SER A 171 7.97 -1.80 19.75
CA SER A 171 6.77 -0.96 19.69
C SER A 171 6.38 -0.65 18.24
N VAL A 172 7.36 -0.28 17.42
CA VAL A 172 7.18 -0.04 15.98
C VAL A 172 6.73 -1.30 15.26
N TRP A 173 7.33 -2.46 15.50
CA TRP A 173 6.94 -3.71 14.84
C TRP A 173 5.51 -4.13 15.18
N ASN A 174 5.09 -3.98 16.44
CA ASN A 174 3.71 -4.25 16.83
C ASN A 174 2.73 -3.32 16.09
N ALA A 175 3.06 -2.04 15.99
CA ALA A 175 2.25 -1.06 15.27
C ALA A 175 2.22 -1.34 13.75
N SER A 176 3.36 -1.68 13.15
CA SER A 176 3.48 -2.07 11.74
C SER A 176 2.69 -3.33 11.40
N SER A 177 2.77 -4.37 12.23
CA SER A 177 1.98 -5.60 12.04
C SER A 177 0.49 -5.30 12.19
N HIS A 178 0.08 -4.51 13.19
CA HIS A 178 -1.32 -4.09 13.35
C HIS A 178 -1.84 -3.31 12.13
N LEU A 179 -1.08 -2.33 11.65
CA LEU A 179 -1.41 -1.54 10.46
C LEU A 179 -1.53 -2.46 9.23
N THR A 180 -0.51 -3.25 8.93
CA THR A 180 -0.46 -4.13 7.75
C THR A 180 -1.61 -5.12 7.74
N ASN A 181 -1.91 -5.74 8.89
CA ASN A 181 -3.02 -6.70 8.99
C ASN A 181 -4.39 -6.06 8.72
N ASN A 182 -4.61 -4.81 9.14
CA ASN A 182 -5.84 -4.09 8.83
C ASN A 182 -5.87 -3.59 7.37
N MET A 183 -4.74 -3.09 6.85
CA MET A 183 -4.64 -2.69 5.45
C MET A 183 -4.87 -3.88 4.50
N HIS A 184 -4.36 -5.06 4.84
CA HIS A 184 -4.65 -6.28 4.10
C HIS A 184 -6.14 -6.62 4.11
N LYS A 185 -6.83 -6.51 5.27
CA LYS A 185 -8.29 -6.71 5.33
C LYS A 185 -9.05 -5.72 4.46
N ILE A 186 -8.65 -4.44 4.47
CA ILE A 186 -9.25 -3.38 3.64
C ILE A 186 -9.08 -3.72 2.15
N PHE A 187 -7.85 -4.04 1.72
CA PHE A 187 -7.56 -4.41 0.33
C PHE A 187 -8.32 -5.67 -0.08
N LEU A 188 -8.37 -6.68 0.78
CA LEU A 188 -9.10 -7.91 0.51
C LEU A 188 -10.60 -7.69 0.37
N SER A 189 -11.20 -6.81 1.18
CA SER A 189 -12.60 -6.42 1.06
C SER A 189 -12.90 -5.73 -0.26
N LEU A 190 -12.04 -4.81 -0.69
CA LEU A 190 -12.15 -4.14 -1.98
C LEU A 190 -12.02 -5.14 -3.14
N LEU A 191 -11.04 -6.05 -3.09
CA LEU A 191 -10.88 -7.13 -4.09
C LEU A 191 -12.10 -8.05 -4.17
N LYS A 192 -12.82 -8.25 -3.05
CA LYS A 192 -14.04 -9.04 -2.96
C LYS A 192 -15.31 -8.25 -3.27
N GLY A 193 -15.22 -6.94 -3.48
CA GLY A 193 -16.35 -6.03 -3.77
C GLY A 193 -16.97 -6.18 -5.16
N GLY A 194 -16.63 -7.24 -5.90
CA GLY A 194 -17.11 -7.51 -7.26
C GLY A 194 -16.12 -7.10 -8.37
N PRO A 195 -16.42 -7.42 -9.64
CA PRO A 195 -15.47 -7.25 -10.75
C PRO A 195 -15.00 -5.80 -10.94
N GLN A 196 -15.91 -4.84 -10.84
CA GLN A 196 -15.60 -3.41 -11.02
C GLN A 196 -14.67 -2.90 -9.92
N MET A 197 -14.96 -3.23 -8.65
CA MET A 197 -14.13 -2.80 -7.53
C MET A 197 -12.74 -3.43 -7.59
N ARG A 198 -12.67 -4.73 -7.93
CA ARG A 198 -11.40 -5.43 -8.14
C ARG A 198 -10.58 -4.77 -9.24
N ASN A 199 -11.17 -4.50 -10.41
CA ASN A 199 -10.49 -3.84 -11.52
C ASN A 199 -9.99 -2.44 -11.13
N ARG A 200 -10.81 -1.67 -10.39
CA ARG A 200 -10.44 -0.33 -9.91
C ARG A 200 -9.24 -0.37 -8.97
N LEU A 201 -9.24 -1.27 -7.98
CA LEU A 201 -8.11 -1.42 -7.06
C LEU A 201 -6.84 -1.90 -7.76
N LEU A 202 -6.94 -2.88 -8.66
CA LEU A 202 -5.78 -3.38 -9.41
C LEU A 202 -5.22 -2.31 -10.36
N THR A 203 -6.07 -1.51 -10.99
CA THR A 203 -5.69 -0.31 -11.74
C THR A 203 -4.93 0.66 -10.85
N TRP A 204 -5.45 0.96 -9.65
CA TRP A 204 -4.79 1.86 -8.71
C TRP A 204 -3.40 1.35 -8.31
N ILE A 205 -3.26 0.06 -7.98
CA ILE A 205 -1.96 -0.56 -7.64
C ILE A 205 -1.00 -0.50 -8.84
N GLY A 206 -1.47 -0.92 -10.02
CA GLY A 206 -0.66 -0.94 -11.24
C GLY A 206 -0.14 0.45 -11.63
N LYS A 207 -1.02 1.47 -11.65
CA LYS A 207 -0.63 2.85 -11.91
C LYS A 207 0.27 3.41 -10.80
N CYS A 208 0.03 3.08 -9.53
CA CYS A 208 0.91 3.46 -8.41
C CYS A 208 2.34 2.94 -8.63
N LEU A 209 2.50 1.65 -8.95
CA LEU A 209 3.81 1.04 -9.18
C LEU A 209 4.50 1.65 -10.42
N LYS A 210 3.78 1.80 -11.53
CA LYS A 210 4.28 2.41 -12.78
C LYS A 210 4.80 3.83 -12.56
N THR A 211 4.04 4.67 -11.86
CA THR A 211 4.38 6.09 -11.67
C THR A 211 5.52 6.29 -10.67
N ASN A 212 5.90 5.23 -9.94
CA ASN A 212 6.96 5.23 -8.96
C ASN A 212 8.22 4.46 -9.41
N VAL A 213 8.33 4.04 -10.68
CA VAL A 213 9.51 3.31 -11.21
C VAL A 213 10.82 4.09 -11.06
N ALA A 214 10.76 5.42 -10.98
CA ALA A 214 11.94 6.25 -10.76
C ALA A 214 12.66 5.91 -9.44
N ARG A 215 11.95 5.39 -8.42
CA ARG A 215 12.53 4.90 -7.16
C ARG A 215 13.58 3.81 -7.37
N GLY A 216 13.35 2.92 -8.34
CA GLY A 216 14.21 1.76 -8.60
C GLY A 216 15.43 2.06 -9.47
N LYS A 217 15.50 3.24 -10.11
CA LYS A 217 16.62 3.61 -11.00
C LYS A 217 17.89 3.80 -10.19
N LEU A 218 18.98 3.15 -10.61
CA LEU A 218 20.25 3.14 -9.89
C LEU A 218 20.68 4.56 -9.46
N TRP A 219 20.75 5.51 -10.41
CA TRP A 219 21.17 6.89 -10.13
C TRP A 219 20.32 7.60 -9.06
N ASN A 220 19.02 7.29 -8.95
CA ASN A 220 18.14 7.86 -7.93
C ASN A 220 18.37 7.21 -6.57
N VAL A 221 18.64 5.91 -6.55
CA VAL A 221 18.99 5.21 -5.32
C VAL A 221 20.34 5.73 -4.81
N GLN A 222 21.31 5.99 -5.69
CA GLN A 222 22.66 6.48 -5.35
C GLN A 222 22.78 8.00 -5.19
N ALA A 223 21.76 8.77 -5.60
CA ALA A 223 21.74 10.21 -5.43
C ALA A 223 21.74 10.59 -3.94
N GLY A 224 22.16 11.82 -3.64
CA GLY A 224 22.04 12.41 -2.30
C GLY A 224 20.60 12.44 -1.81
N GLU A 225 20.40 12.80 -0.54
CA GLU A 225 19.12 12.68 0.17
C GLU A 225 17.93 13.38 -0.53
N ILE A 226 18.22 14.41 -1.34
CA ILE A 226 17.23 15.11 -2.16
C ILE A 226 17.54 14.89 -3.63
N SER A 227 16.65 14.21 -4.34
CA SER A 227 16.66 14.02 -5.78
C SER A 227 15.26 14.29 -6.38
N PRO A 228 15.13 14.52 -7.70
CA PRO A 228 13.83 14.66 -8.35
C PRO A 228 12.89 13.50 -8.04
N ALA A 229 13.39 12.26 -8.00
CA ALA A 229 12.59 11.09 -7.64
C ALA A 229 12.11 11.12 -6.19
N THR A 230 12.92 11.60 -5.24
CA THR A 230 12.47 11.74 -3.84
C THR A 230 11.37 12.80 -3.66
N LEU A 231 11.19 13.70 -4.63
CA LEU A 231 10.16 14.74 -4.62
C LEU A 231 8.88 14.32 -5.35
N THR A 232 8.99 13.45 -6.37
CA THR A 232 7.87 13.03 -7.23
C THR A 232 7.39 11.60 -7.01
N CYS A 233 8.06 10.84 -6.15
CA CYS A 233 7.64 9.49 -5.77
C CYS A 233 7.09 9.43 -4.33
N VAL A 234 6.36 8.37 -4.04
CA VAL A 234 5.96 8.00 -2.67
C VAL A 234 7.19 7.74 -1.81
N SER A 235 7.01 7.80 -0.49
CA SER A 235 8.02 7.50 0.53
C SER A 235 8.44 6.03 0.56
N ASP A 236 9.56 5.78 1.22
CA ASP A 236 10.03 4.42 1.49
C ASP A 236 9.02 3.63 2.35
N GLY A 237 8.50 4.27 3.40
CA GLY A 237 7.49 3.68 4.28
C GLY A 237 6.24 3.24 3.53
N PHE A 238 5.74 4.08 2.61
CA PHE A 238 4.62 3.72 1.74
C PHE A 238 4.89 2.45 0.93
N MET A 239 6.03 2.38 0.25
CA MET A 239 6.30 1.27 -0.66
C MET A 239 6.56 -0.03 0.11
N LEU A 240 7.19 0.03 1.29
CA LEU A 240 7.36 -1.13 2.17
C LEU A 240 6.00 -1.65 2.67
N ASN A 241 5.12 -0.77 3.13
CA ASN A 241 3.79 -1.16 3.63
C ASN A 241 2.90 -1.71 2.51
N LEU A 242 2.91 -1.10 1.32
CA LEU A 242 2.22 -1.66 0.16
C LEU A 242 2.77 -3.05 -0.18
N GLY A 243 4.10 -3.22 -0.16
CA GLY A 243 4.75 -4.50 -0.34
C GLY A 243 4.32 -5.54 0.68
N ALA A 244 4.23 -5.16 1.96
CA ALA A 244 3.77 -6.04 3.04
C ALA A 244 2.30 -6.47 2.85
N VAL A 245 1.42 -5.58 2.41
CA VAL A 245 0.02 -5.91 2.08
C VAL A 245 -0.06 -6.86 0.89
N LEU A 246 0.69 -6.59 -0.18
CA LEU A 246 0.74 -7.45 -1.37
C LEU A 246 1.32 -8.83 -1.06
N LEU A 247 2.35 -8.90 -0.21
CA LEU A 247 2.91 -10.14 0.31
C LEU A 247 1.87 -10.97 1.10
N GLN A 248 0.99 -10.33 1.88
CA GLN A 248 -0.13 -11.03 2.54
C GLN A 248 -1.15 -11.57 1.52
N LEU A 249 -1.46 -10.79 0.46
CA LEU A 249 -2.33 -11.25 -0.64
C LEU A 249 -1.75 -12.43 -1.44
N CYS A 250 -0.42 -12.59 -1.45
CA CYS A 250 0.26 -13.72 -2.05
C CYS A 250 0.22 -15.01 -1.22
N GLN A 251 -0.01 -14.94 0.10
CA GLN A 251 0.01 -16.11 0.98
C GLN A 251 -0.82 -17.31 0.50
N PRO A 252 -2.03 -17.14 -0.07
CA PRO A 252 -2.86 -18.25 -0.52
C PRO A 252 -2.23 -19.14 -1.61
N PHE A 253 -1.13 -18.71 -2.24
CA PHE A 253 -0.38 -19.46 -3.26
C PHE A 253 1.15 -19.45 -3.02
N CYS A 254 1.60 -18.97 -1.86
CA CYS A 254 3.01 -18.91 -1.46
C CYS A 254 3.22 -19.36 -0.01
N THR A 255 2.33 -20.17 0.56
CA THR A 255 2.50 -20.62 1.96
C THR A 255 3.71 -21.56 2.08
N THR A 256 3.88 -22.45 1.10
CA THR A 256 5.06 -23.28 0.90
C THR A 256 5.68 -22.99 -0.47
N ALA A 257 6.96 -23.34 -0.65
CA ALA A 257 7.68 -23.09 -1.90
C ALA A 257 7.10 -23.90 -3.09
N ASP A 258 6.46 -25.02 -2.80
CA ASP A 258 5.88 -25.99 -3.74
C ASP A 258 4.35 -25.92 -3.81
N ASP A 259 3.72 -24.84 -3.31
CA ASP A 259 2.27 -24.67 -3.34
C ASP A 259 1.74 -24.83 -4.78
N PRO A 260 0.86 -25.81 -5.06
CA PRO A 260 0.38 -26.07 -6.42
C PRO A 260 -0.32 -24.88 -7.08
N LYS A 261 -0.85 -23.92 -6.30
CA LYS A 261 -1.47 -22.72 -6.86
C LYS A 261 -0.46 -21.77 -7.49
N SER A 262 0.83 -21.86 -7.13
CA SER A 262 1.90 -21.11 -7.79
C SER A 262 2.04 -21.47 -9.27
N LEU A 263 1.64 -22.68 -9.67
CA LEU A 263 1.58 -23.11 -11.07
C LEU A 263 0.55 -22.33 -11.90
N LYS A 264 -0.36 -21.58 -11.28
CA LYS A 264 -1.29 -20.68 -11.98
C LYS A 264 -0.66 -19.36 -12.40
N ILE A 265 0.59 -19.09 -12.00
CA ILE A 265 1.34 -17.90 -12.37
C ILE A 265 1.83 -18.08 -13.81
N ASP A 266 1.34 -17.22 -14.70
CA ASP A 266 1.74 -17.24 -16.11
C ASP A 266 3.02 -16.41 -16.34
N PRO A 267 4.11 -16.99 -16.87
CA PRO A 267 5.39 -16.31 -17.07
C PRO A 267 5.38 -15.25 -18.17
N THR A 268 4.35 -15.22 -19.01
CA THR A 268 4.27 -14.30 -20.15
C THR A 268 3.68 -12.94 -19.80
N TYR A 269 3.19 -12.73 -18.57
CA TYR A 269 2.56 -11.49 -18.12
C TYR A 269 3.42 -10.25 -18.41
N GLY A 270 4.73 -10.34 -18.13
CA GLY A 270 5.65 -9.23 -18.32
C GLY A 270 5.91 -8.85 -19.78
N ALA A 271 5.50 -9.66 -20.75
CA ALA A 271 5.69 -9.39 -22.18
C ALA A 271 4.53 -8.60 -22.82
N VAL A 272 3.43 -8.40 -22.10
CA VAL A 272 2.24 -7.73 -22.62
C VAL A 272 2.51 -6.23 -22.80
N THR A 273 2.28 -5.72 -24.00
CA THR A 273 2.46 -4.29 -24.30
C THR A 273 1.27 -3.47 -23.80
N PRO A 274 1.41 -2.14 -23.61
CA PRO A 274 0.34 -1.30 -23.07
C PRO A 274 -0.95 -1.36 -23.88
N GLU A 275 -0.83 -1.51 -25.20
CA GLU A 275 -1.96 -1.56 -26.13
C GLU A 275 -2.81 -2.84 -25.93
N GLU A 276 -2.18 -3.93 -25.46
CA GLU A 276 -2.84 -5.22 -25.24
C GLU A 276 -3.36 -5.38 -23.81
N CYS A 277 -2.91 -4.54 -22.87
CA CYS A 277 -3.15 -4.71 -21.45
C CYS A 277 -4.64 -4.78 -21.09
N ALA A 278 -5.46 -3.88 -21.64
CA ALA A 278 -6.89 -3.84 -21.37
C ALA A 278 -7.61 -5.11 -21.83
N ALA A 279 -7.28 -5.62 -23.03
CA ALA A 279 -7.88 -6.83 -23.58
C ALA A 279 -7.48 -8.09 -22.78
N LYS A 280 -6.28 -8.11 -22.21
CA LYS A 280 -5.70 -9.27 -21.50
C LYS A 280 -5.90 -9.22 -19.98
N SER A 281 -6.63 -8.23 -19.45
CA SER A 281 -6.80 -8.01 -18.01
C SER A 281 -5.46 -7.80 -17.26
N VAL A 282 -4.58 -6.98 -17.82
CA VAL A 282 -3.29 -6.59 -17.23
C VAL A 282 -3.37 -5.15 -16.74
N HIS A 283 -3.13 -4.94 -15.44
CA HIS A 283 -3.16 -3.59 -14.86
C HIS A 283 -1.76 -2.99 -14.64
N LEU A 284 -0.70 -3.81 -14.61
CA LEU A 284 0.69 -3.35 -14.52
C LEU A 284 1.33 -3.32 -15.92
N ASP A 285 1.07 -2.24 -16.65
CA ASP A 285 1.42 -2.10 -18.07
C ASP A 285 2.88 -1.71 -18.36
N CYS A 286 3.77 -1.70 -17.36
CA CYS A 286 5.13 -1.18 -17.50
C CYS A 286 6.21 -2.25 -17.60
N LEU A 287 5.87 -3.54 -17.43
CA LEU A 287 6.86 -4.61 -17.37
C LEU A 287 7.49 -4.96 -18.73
N HIS A 288 6.81 -4.69 -19.85
CA HIS A 288 7.33 -4.97 -21.19
C HIS A 288 8.63 -4.23 -21.53
N ASN A 289 8.91 -3.12 -20.84
CA ASN A 289 10.12 -2.32 -21.01
C ASN A 289 11.25 -2.69 -20.02
N GLU A 290 11.03 -3.66 -19.14
CA GLU A 290 12.05 -4.08 -18.17
C GLU A 290 13.14 -4.93 -18.83
N THR A 291 14.36 -4.81 -18.32
CA THR A 291 15.48 -5.63 -18.78
C THR A 291 15.20 -7.10 -18.49
N CYS A 292 15.21 -7.93 -19.53
CA CYS A 292 14.93 -9.36 -19.45
C CYS A 292 16.21 -10.18 -19.25
N LEU A 293 16.07 -11.37 -18.64
CA LEU A 293 17.18 -12.33 -18.46
C LEU A 293 17.73 -12.86 -19.80
N LEU A 294 16.83 -13.07 -20.76
CA LEU A 294 17.16 -13.49 -22.12
C LEU A 294 16.96 -12.31 -23.07
N PRO A 295 17.86 -12.09 -24.04
CA PRO A 295 17.65 -11.11 -25.09
C PRO A 295 16.44 -11.47 -25.97
N LEU A 296 15.92 -10.50 -26.72
CA LEU A 296 14.94 -10.77 -27.76
C LEU A 296 15.59 -11.66 -28.82
N ARG A 297 14.86 -12.70 -29.26
CA ARG A 297 15.30 -13.53 -30.39
C ARG A 297 15.14 -12.72 -31.67
N GLU A 298 16.12 -12.80 -32.56
CA GLU A 298 16.03 -12.23 -33.90
C GLU A 298 15.59 -13.33 -34.88
N GLY A 299 14.66 -12.99 -35.77
CA GLY A 299 14.22 -13.86 -36.86
C GLY A 299 15.24 -13.90 -38.00
N GLU A 300 15.01 -14.78 -38.98
CA GLU A 300 15.86 -14.90 -40.18
C GLU A 300 15.91 -13.61 -41.01
N ASP A 301 14.92 -12.73 -40.85
CA ASP A 301 14.78 -11.41 -41.47
C ASP A 301 15.43 -10.28 -40.66
N GLY A 302 16.10 -10.59 -39.55
CA GLY A 302 16.71 -9.62 -38.64
C GLY A 302 15.70 -8.84 -37.79
N GLN A 303 14.41 -9.19 -37.83
CA GLN A 303 13.39 -8.56 -36.99
C GLN A 303 13.30 -9.27 -35.63
N SER A 304 13.06 -8.51 -34.55
CA SER A 304 12.87 -9.11 -33.23
C SER A 304 11.56 -9.90 -33.18
N VAL A 305 11.65 -11.17 -32.78
CA VAL A 305 10.50 -12.05 -32.59
C VAL A 305 9.71 -11.59 -31.37
N LYS A 306 8.41 -11.34 -31.57
CA LYS A 306 7.49 -10.98 -30.50
C LYS A 306 7.43 -12.10 -29.46
N ARG A 307 7.55 -11.74 -28.18
CA ARG A 307 7.42 -12.71 -27.08
C ARG A 307 5.99 -13.24 -27.00
N PRO A 308 5.80 -14.54 -26.71
CA PRO A 308 4.47 -15.10 -26.52
C PRO A 308 3.77 -14.44 -25.34
N THR A 309 2.44 -14.31 -25.45
CA THR A 309 1.56 -13.78 -24.40
C THR A 309 0.27 -14.58 -24.38
N ALA A 310 -0.23 -14.89 -23.19
CA ALA A 310 -1.51 -15.58 -22.98
C ALA A 310 -2.72 -14.74 -23.48
N GLU A 311 -3.90 -15.36 -23.55
CA GLU A 311 -5.13 -14.65 -23.91
C GLU A 311 -5.59 -13.69 -22.81
N THR A 312 -5.55 -14.15 -21.55
CA THR A 312 -5.91 -13.35 -20.35
C THR A 312 -5.12 -13.81 -19.14
N TYR A 313 -5.03 -12.95 -18.11
CA TYR A 313 -4.31 -13.26 -16.89
C TYR A 313 -5.22 -13.29 -15.65
N ASN A 314 -4.92 -14.21 -14.74
CA ASN A 314 -5.67 -14.38 -13.49
C ASN A 314 -5.09 -13.51 -12.36
N PHE A 315 -5.84 -13.36 -11.27
CA PHE A 315 -5.41 -12.58 -10.10
C PHE A 315 -4.09 -13.08 -9.50
N VAL A 316 -3.85 -14.39 -9.48
CA VAL A 316 -2.62 -14.97 -8.89
C VAL A 316 -1.40 -14.47 -9.66
N THR A 317 -1.47 -14.45 -10.98
CA THR A 317 -0.42 -13.90 -11.85
C THR A 317 -0.23 -12.40 -11.59
N GLU A 318 -1.31 -11.62 -11.64
CA GLU A 318 -1.22 -10.17 -11.42
C GLU A 318 -0.64 -9.83 -10.04
N CYS A 319 -1.15 -10.48 -8.99
CA CYS A 319 -0.69 -10.29 -7.62
C CYS A 319 0.79 -10.66 -7.49
N PHE A 320 1.24 -11.77 -8.09
CA PHE A 320 2.64 -12.16 -8.07
C PHE A 320 3.54 -11.09 -8.70
N PHE A 321 3.28 -10.66 -9.94
CA PHE A 321 4.12 -9.69 -10.64
C PHE A 321 4.05 -8.29 -10.02
N MET A 322 2.88 -7.83 -9.57
CA MET A 322 2.76 -6.56 -8.83
C MET A 322 3.54 -6.61 -7.51
N THR A 323 3.52 -7.73 -6.80
CA THR A 323 4.28 -7.88 -5.55
C THR A 323 5.79 -7.85 -5.82
N GLN A 324 6.26 -8.58 -6.85
CA GLN A 324 7.67 -8.53 -7.26
C GLN A 324 8.10 -7.09 -7.63
N LYS A 325 7.26 -6.37 -8.40
CA LYS A 325 7.55 -4.98 -8.75
C LYS A 325 7.55 -4.06 -7.53
N CYS A 326 6.67 -4.28 -6.56
CA CYS A 326 6.64 -3.51 -5.32
C CYS A 326 7.89 -3.78 -4.46
N ILE A 327 8.35 -5.03 -4.37
CA ILE A 327 9.60 -5.40 -3.69
C ILE A 327 10.81 -4.72 -4.34
N ASP A 328 10.87 -4.68 -5.67
CA ASP A 328 11.90 -3.97 -6.44
C ASP A 328 11.94 -2.46 -6.11
N LEU A 329 10.78 -1.80 -6.01
CA LEU A 329 10.68 -0.37 -5.73
C LEU A 329 10.73 0.01 -4.24
N GLY A 330 10.53 -0.97 -3.36
CA GLY A 330 10.44 -0.81 -1.90
C GLY A 330 11.63 -1.43 -1.19
N VAL A 331 11.59 -2.75 -1.01
CA VAL A 331 12.57 -3.52 -0.21
C VAL A 331 13.98 -3.37 -0.75
N ARG A 332 14.20 -3.57 -2.06
CA ARG A 332 15.53 -3.45 -2.66
C ARG A 332 16.11 -2.06 -2.47
N VAL A 333 15.31 -1.02 -2.77
CA VAL A 333 15.71 0.39 -2.59
C VAL A 333 16.08 0.69 -1.13
N CYS A 334 15.28 0.23 -0.17
CA CYS A 334 15.55 0.45 1.24
C CYS A 334 16.78 -0.33 1.73
N ALA A 335 16.99 -1.55 1.24
CA ALA A 335 18.16 -2.36 1.57
C ALA A 335 19.47 -1.71 1.04
N GLU A 336 19.45 -1.17 -0.18
CA GLU A 336 20.57 -0.39 -0.73
C GLU A 336 20.84 0.87 0.10
N LYS A 337 19.79 1.59 0.51
CA LYS A 337 19.90 2.75 1.40
C LYS A 337 20.48 2.37 2.77
N LEU A 338 20.05 1.26 3.35
CA LEU A 338 20.59 0.73 4.63
C LEU A 338 22.08 0.44 4.50
N TRP A 339 22.49 -0.26 3.43
CA TRP A 339 23.89 -0.59 3.19
C TRP A 339 24.76 0.66 3.07
N ARG A 340 24.33 1.67 2.31
CA ARG A 340 25.06 2.95 2.20
C ARG A 340 25.09 3.71 3.52
N SER A 341 23.96 3.79 4.22
CA SER A 341 23.89 4.43 5.54
C SER A 341 24.86 3.77 6.52
N GLY A 342 25.03 2.45 6.46
CA GLY A 342 26.02 1.73 7.26
C GLY A 342 27.47 2.08 6.90
N GLN A 343 27.80 2.21 5.61
CA GLN A 343 29.13 2.65 5.17
C GLN A 343 29.45 4.08 5.62
N GLU A 344 28.50 5.00 5.48
CA GLU A 344 28.62 6.39 5.90
C GLU A 344 28.79 6.51 7.41
N LEU A 345 27.98 5.75 8.17
CA LEU A 345 28.09 5.67 9.63
C LEU A 345 29.47 5.17 10.05
N GLY A 346 29.96 4.08 9.46
CA GLY A 346 31.28 3.53 9.78
C GLY A 346 32.43 4.48 9.41
N ARG A 347 32.27 5.35 8.41
CA ARG A 347 33.23 6.44 8.11
C ARG A 347 33.15 7.55 9.15
N ALA A 348 31.94 7.96 9.53
CA ALA A 348 31.71 9.01 10.53
C ALA A 348 32.22 8.61 11.92
N GLN A 349 32.02 7.36 12.34
CA GLN A 349 32.54 6.83 13.61
C GLN A 349 34.07 6.80 13.65
N ARG A 350 34.73 6.40 12.55
CA ARG A 350 36.20 6.47 12.45
C ARG A 350 36.72 7.90 12.53
N ALA A 351 36.13 8.80 11.75
CA ALA A 351 36.48 10.22 11.79
C ALA A 351 36.30 10.83 13.19
N LEU A 352 35.22 10.47 13.90
CA LEU A 352 35.00 10.90 15.29
C LEU A 352 36.10 10.38 16.23
N SER A 353 36.51 9.12 16.08
CA SER A 353 37.60 8.53 16.87
C SER A 353 38.93 9.25 16.64
N ASP A 354 39.26 9.55 15.37
CA ASP A 354 40.50 10.23 15.00
C ASP A 354 40.53 11.68 15.53
N VAL A 355 39.41 12.39 15.41
CA VAL A 355 39.27 13.77 15.90
C VAL A 355 39.25 13.86 17.42
N ALA A 356 38.66 12.88 18.11
CA ALA A 356 38.65 12.82 19.58
C ALA A 356 40.05 12.73 20.17
N ALA A 357 41.02 12.21 19.42
CA ALA A 357 42.43 12.14 19.82
C ALA A 357 43.23 13.43 19.54
N ALA A 358 42.72 14.34 18.69
CA ALA A 358 43.51 15.46 18.14
C ALA A 358 42.90 16.85 18.31
N ALA A 359 41.57 17.00 18.27
CA ALA A 359 40.91 18.32 18.23
C ALA A 359 39.53 18.31 18.93
N HIS A 360 39.53 18.62 20.23
CA HIS A 360 38.31 18.61 21.08
C HIS A 360 37.15 19.47 20.56
N HIS A 361 37.40 20.61 19.90
CA HIS A 361 36.34 21.50 19.40
C HIS A 361 35.54 20.92 18.20
N LEU A 362 36.10 19.94 17.48
CA LEU A 362 35.44 19.27 16.36
C LEU A 362 34.71 17.99 16.78
N VAL A 363 34.87 17.55 18.03
CA VAL A 363 34.26 16.31 18.53
C VAL A 363 32.74 16.40 18.56
N GLU A 364 32.18 17.53 19.00
CA GLU A 364 30.73 17.69 19.13
C GLU A 364 30.00 17.69 17.77
N PRO A 365 30.43 18.47 16.75
CA PRO A 365 29.84 18.36 15.40
C PRO A 365 29.96 16.96 14.79
N MET A 366 31.09 16.27 14.98
CA MET A 366 31.27 14.90 14.47
C MET A 366 30.39 13.89 15.21
N ARG A 367 30.17 14.09 16.51
CA ARG A 367 29.24 13.28 17.32
C ARG A 367 27.81 13.45 16.84
N GLN A 368 27.37 14.69 16.59
CA GLN A 368 26.02 14.96 16.05
C GLN A 368 25.81 14.32 14.68
N ARG A 369 26.82 14.38 13.80
CA ARG A 369 26.77 13.68 12.51
C ARG A 369 26.66 12.17 12.66
N ALA A 370 27.48 11.56 13.53
CA ALA A 370 27.44 10.13 13.79
C ALA A 370 26.08 9.71 14.38
N HIS A 371 25.53 10.53 15.29
CA HIS A 371 24.21 10.33 15.87
C HIS A 371 23.10 10.35 14.82
N HIS A 372 23.07 11.36 13.95
CA HIS A 372 22.10 11.45 12.86
C HIS A 372 22.15 10.23 11.92
N LEU A 373 23.36 9.82 11.51
CA LEU A 373 23.56 8.64 10.67
C LEU A 373 23.14 7.34 11.37
N MET A 374 23.34 7.25 12.69
CA MET A 374 22.89 6.10 13.47
C MET A 374 21.36 6.05 13.55
N THR A 375 20.68 7.17 13.85
CA THR A 375 19.21 7.25 13.85
C THR A 375 18.64 6.79 12.51
N LYS A 376 19.20 7.26 11.39
CA LYS A 376 18.82 6.86 10.03
C LYS A 376 19.05 5.36 9.79
N PHE A 377 20.22 4.85 10.16
CA PHE A 377 20.59 3.44 10.01
C PHE A 377 19.63 2.52 10.79
N VAL A 378 19.38 2.82 12.07
CA VAL A 378 18.49 2.04 12.93
C VAL A 378 17.04 2.13 12.43
N SER A 379 16.59 3.28 11.92
CA SER A 379 15.25 3.42 11.32
C SER A 379 15.08 2.53 10.08
N LEU A 380 16.04 2.55 9.16
CA LEU A 380 16.04 1.68 7.96
C LEU A 380 16.09 0.21 8.34
N ARG A 381 16.92 -0.14 9.33
CA ARG A 381 17.02 -1.50 9.86
C ARG A 381 15.69 -1.96 10.46
N CYS A 382 15.08 -1.14 11.31
CA CYS A 382 13.80 -1.44 11.95
C CYS A 382 12.70 -1.68 10.90
N ALA A 383 12.62 -0.83 9.86
CA ALA A 383 11.63 -0.95 8.79
C ALA A 383 11.79 -2.25 7.97
N LEU A 384 13.02 -2.70 7.74
CA LEU A 384 13.32 -3.89 6.92
C LEU A 384 13.26 -5.21 7.70
N LEU A 385 13.34 -5.17 9.03
CA LEU A 385 13.43 -6.35 9.88
C LEU A 385 12.12 -6.71 10.60
N GLU A 386 10.98 -6.19 10.14
CA GLU A 386 9.68 -6.64 10.63
C GLU A 386 9.46 -8.13 10.26
N LYS A 387 9.09 -8.93 11.26
CA LYS A 387 9.12 -10.40 11.20
C LYS A 387 8.14 -10.97 10.17
N ASP A 388 6.90 -10.48 10.15
CA ASP A 388 5.86 -11.03 9.28
C ASP A 388 6.15 -10.70 7.81
N MET A 389 6.60 -9.47 7.54
CA MET A 389 7.05 -9.01 6.24
C MET A 389 8.22 -9.86 5.75
N LEU A 390 9.28 -10.05 6.55
CA LEU A 390 10.42 -10.90 6.18
C LEU A 390 10.01 -12.35 5.93
N THR A 391 9.13 -12.90 6.77
CA THR A 391 8.65 -14.27 6.60
C THR A 391 7.92 -14.43 5.27
N ASN A 392 7.03 -13.50 4.92
CA ASN A 392 6.30 -13.55 3.66
C ASN A 392 7.20 -13.25 2.46
N LEU A 393 8.20 -12.38 2.59
CA LEU A 393 9.20 -12.12 1.56
C LEU A 393 10.00 -13.39 1.22
N HIS A 394 10.52 -14.10 2.23
CA HIS A 394 11.25 -15.35 2.01
C HIS A 394 10.36 -16.42 1.37
N ARG A 395 9.10 -16.52 1.81
CA ARG A 395 8.12 -17.43 1.21
C ARG A 395 7.91 -17.15 -0.26
N LEU A 396 7.64 -15.89 -0.64
CA LEU A 396 7.46 -15.51 -2.03
C LEU A 396 8.73 -15.76 -2.86
N GLN A 397 9.92 -15.48 -2.31
CA GLN A 397 11.19 -15.76 -2.98
C GLN A 397 11.39 -17.26 -3.22
N ALA A 398 11.13 -18.10 -2.21
CA ALA A 398 11.22 -19.54 -2.35
C ALA A 398 10.22 -20.07 -3.40
N THR A 399 8.97 -19.62 -3.37
CA THR A 399 7.97 -19.94 -4.39
C THR A 399 8.40 -19.47 -5.78
N ALA A 400 8.96 -18.27 -5.90
CA ALA A 400 9.45 -17.75 -7.18
C ALA A 400 10.59 -18.61 -7.74
N CYS A 401 11.52 -19.06 -6.91
CA CYS A 401 12.59 -19.97 -7.32
C CYS A 401 12.03 -21.31 -7.84
N THR A 402 11.12 -21.95 -7.07
CA THR A 402 10.48 -23.19 -7.50
C THR A 402 9.71 -23.00 -8.80
N TRP A 403 8.90 -21.94 -8.88
CA TRP A 403 8.13 -21.61 -10.08
C TRP A 403 9.02 -21.36 -11.30
N LEU A 404 10.15 -20.65 -11.16
CA LEU A 404 11.11 -20.44 -12.25
C LEU A 404 11.71 -21.74 -12.78
N VAL A 405 11.99 -22.72 -11.91
CA VAL A 405 12.43 -24.06 -12.33
C VAL A 405 11.34 -24.72 -13.18
N GLN A 406 10.08 -24.69 -12.75
CA GLN A 406 8.96 -25.25 -13.50
C GLN A 406 8.76 -24.54 -14.85
N VAL A 407 8.99 -23.23 -14.93
CA VAL A 407 8.97 -22.48 -16.19
C VAL A 407 10.12 -22.90 -17.11
N ALA A 408 11.32 -23.12 -16.58
CA ALA A 408 12.51 -23.42 -17.37
C ALA A 408 12.53 -24.84 -17.96
N ILE A 409 11.97 -25.82 -17.27
CA ILE A 409 11.91 -27.22 -17.72
C ILE A 409 10.71 -27.51 -18.63
N ARG A 410 9.74 -26.60 -18.68
CA ARG A 410 8.56 -26.76 -19.53
C ARG A 410 8.99 -26.75 -21.01
N PRO A 411 8.49 -27.69 -21.83
CA PRO A 411 8.75 -27.65 -23.28
C PRO A 411 8.17 -26.39 -23.92
N ASP A 412 8.89 -25.85 -24.90
CA ASP A 412 8.39 -24.75 -25.72
C ASP A 412 7.16 -25.22 -26.51
N PRO A 413 6.01 -24.51 -26.43
CA PRO A 413 4.81 -24.92 -27.14
C PRO A 413 4.95 -24.68 -28.64
N GLU A 414 4.49 -25.65 -29.45
CA GLU A 414 4.56 -25.59 -30.92
C GLU A 414 3.61 -24.54 -31.53
N SER A 415 2.59 -24.11 -30.77
CA SER A 415 1.60 -23.13 -31.20
C SER A 415 1.22 -22.17 -30.06
N PRO A 416 0.66 -20.98 -30.38
CA PRO A 416 0.16 -20.07 -29.36
C PRO A 416 -0.87 -20.73 -28.44
N GLN A 417 -0.74 -20.51 -27.13
CA GLN A 417 -1.60 -21.12 -26.11
C GLN A 417 -2.46 -20.07 -25.40
N ALA A 418 -3.65 -20.49 -24.96
CA ALA A 418 -4.53 -19.65 -24.15
C ALA A 418 -3.89 -19.25 -22.80
N SER A 419 -3.03 -20.13 -22.26
CA SER A 419 -2.25 -19.94 -21.03
C SER A 419 -0.89 -20.59 -21.19
N TYR A 420 0.13 -19.94 -20.66
CA TYR A 420 1.51 -20.40 -20.57
C TYR A 420 1.90 -20.69 -19.11
N ALA A 421 0.95 -20.82 -18.19
CA ALA A 421 1.26 -21.23 -16.83
C ALA A 421 1.76 -22.70 -16.79
N PRO A 422 2.75 -23.08 -15.96
CA PRO A 422 3.22 -24.46 -15.86
C PRO A 422 2.09 -25.40 -15.41
N THR A 423 2.01 -26.62 -15.96
CA THR A 423 0.87 -27.54 -15.72
C THR A 423 1.19 -28.71 -14.80
N THR A 424 2.47 -29.03 -14.58
CA THR A 424 2.92 -30.17 -13.77
C THR A 424 4.11 -29.76 -12.91
N VAL A 425 4.10 -30.15 -11.64
CA VAL A 425 5.31 -30.13 -10.80
C VAL A 425 6.20 -31.26 -11.28
N VAL A 426 7.38 -30.93 -11.82
CA VAL A 426 8.49 -31.88 -12.00
C VAL A 426 9.35 -31.90 -10.75
#